data_AF-A0AAE1ZFU7-F1
#
_entry.id   AF-A0AAE1ZFU7-F1
#
_cell.length_a   1.000
_cell.length_b   1.000
_cell.length_c   1.000
_cell.angle_alpha   90.00
_cell.angle_beta   90.00
_cell.angle_gamma   90.00
#
_symmetry.space_group_name_H-M   'P 1'
#
loop_
_entity.id
_entity.type
_entity.pdbx_description
1 polymer ?
#
loop_
_entity_poly.entity_id
_entity_poly.type
_entity_poly.pdbx_seq_one_letter_code
_entity_poly.pdbx_strand_id
1 'polypeptide(L)'
;MLQVLTIVLISSCTVTFGVTSRQECSSRLRTSMTYCFQQSLWITGTYQISSELKSMRDNCINNLNCRPKAKDCLLSELQSPKFNECPLERTYIKSVDRLIK
;
A
#
# COMPACT_ATOMS: atom_id res chain seq x y z
N MET A 1 -29.23 -35.37 -1.16
CA MET A 1 -27.83 -35.18 -0.74
C MET A 1 -26.92 -34.43 -1.73
N LEU A 2 -27.36 -34.17 -2.98
CA LEU A 2 -26.52 -33.48 -3.98
C LEU A 2 -26.42 -31.94 -3.78
N GLN A 3 -27.44 -31.32 -3.17
CA GLN A 3 -27.52 -29.85 -3.03
C GLN A 3 -26.61 -29.27 -1.93
N VAL A 4 -26.19 -30.07 -0.95
CA VAL A 4 -25.32 -29.61 0.14
C VAL A 4 -23.86 -29.51 -0.34
N LEU A 5 -23.46 -30.39 -1.27
CA LEU A 5 -22.09 -30.43 -1.80
C LEU A 5 -21.75 -29.19 -2.64
N THR A 6 -22.72 -28.67 -3.41
CA THR A 6 -22.53 -27.48 -4.25
C THR A 6 -22.39 -26.19 -3.43
N ILE A 7 -23.10 -26.06 -2.31
CA ILE A 7 -23.04 -24.87 -1.46
C ILE A 7 -21.65 -24.74 -0.79
N VAL A 8 -21.09 -25.87 -0.34
CA VAL A 8 -19.75 -25.89 0.30
C VAL A 8 -18.64 -25.54 -0.71
N LEU A 9 -18.74 -26.02 -1.95
CA LEU A 9 -17.78 -25.68 -3.01
C LEU A 9 -17.84 -24.21 -3.44
N ILE A 10 -19.04 -23.61 -3.52
CA ILE A 10 -19.18 -22.20 -3.89
C ILE A 10 -18.65 -21.29 -2.77
N SER A 11 -18.92 -21.64 -1.50
CA SER A 11 -18.46 -20.85 -0.36
C SER A 11 -16.93 -20.77 -0.25
N SER A 12 -16.22 -21.86 -0.52
CA SER A 12 -14.75 -21.94 -0.44
C SER A 12 -14.04 -21.16 -1.56
N CYS A 13 -14.63 -21.06 -2.75
CA CYS A 13 -14.14 -20.19 -3.82
C CYS A 13 -14.17 -18.72 -3.40
N THR A 14 -15.29 -18.22 -2.90
CA THR A 14 -15.43 -16.81 -2.47
C THR A 14 -14.45 -16.39 -1.37
N VAL A 15 -14.13 -17.29 -0.41
CA VAL A 15 -13.15 -16.96 0.63
C VAL A 15 -11.72 -16.94 0.06
N THR A 16 -11.40 -17.84 -0.86
CA THR A 16 -10.06 -17.91 -1.47
C THR A 16 -9.79 -16.69 -2.34
N PHE A 17 -10.75 -16.26 -3.18
CA PHE A 17 -10.61 -15.05 -3.99
C PHE A 17 -10.47 -13.78 -3.14
N GLY A 18 -11.19 -13.68 -2.02
CA GLY A 18 -11.09 -12.53 -1.10
C GLY A 18 -9.76 -12.47 -0.33
N VAL A 19 -9.12 -13.62 -0.07
CA VAL A 19 -7.82 -13.68 0.61
C VAL A 19 -6.67 -13.42 -0.36
N THR A 20 -6.70 -14.01 -1.56
CA THR A 20 -5.67 -13.80 -2.58
C THR A 20 -5.67 -12.36 -3.08
N SER A 21 -6.85 -11.76 -3.33
CA SER A 21 -6.94 -10.36 -3.75
C SER A 21 -6.42 -9.40 -2.67
N ARG A 22 -6.72 -9.66 -1.39
CA ARG A 22 -6.24 -8.84 -0.28
C ARG A 22 -4.72 -8.94 -0.10
N GLN A 23 -4.15 -10.13 -0.23
CA GLN A 23 -2.70 -10.32 -0.13
C GLN A 23 -1.98 -9.60 -1.28
N GLU A 24 -2.54 -9.66 -2.49
CA GLU A 24 -2.03 -8.93 -3.64
C GLU A 24 -2.12 -7.41 -3.45
N CYS A 25 -3.27 -6.89 -3.03
CA CYS A 25 -3.45 -5.46 -2.75
C CYS A 25 -2.49 -4.95 -1.66
N SER A 26 -2.30 -5.73 -0.58
CA SER A 26 -1.33 -5.43 0.47
C SER A 26 0.11 -5.41 -0.05
N SER A 27 0.47 -6.36 -0.92
CA SER A 27 1.79 -6.40 -1.56
C SER A 27 2.02 -5.20 -2.48
N ARG A 28 1.01 -4.83 -3.28
CA ARG A 28 1.03 -3.62 -4.13
C ARG A 28 1.20 -2.36 -3.26
N LEU A 29 0.44 -2.22 -2.18
CA LEU A 29 0.57 -1.10 -1.24
C LEU A 29 1.99 -1.02 -0.67
N ARG A 30 2.53 -2.14 -0.16
CA ARG A 30 3.88 -2.19 0.39
C ARG A 30 4.94 -1.76 -0.63
N THR A 31 4.77 -2.19 -1.88
CA THR A 31 5.67 -1.85 -3.00
C THR A 31 5.60 -0.36 -3.31
N SER A 32 4.41 0.21 -3.47
CA SER A 32 4.22 1.65 -3.70
C SER A 32 4.76 2.49 -2.54
N MET A 33 4.58 2.05 -1.29
CA MET A 33 5.16 2.73 -0.12
C MET A 33 6.69 2.71 -0.15
N THR A 34 7.28 1.55 -0.44
CA THR A 34 8.75 1.38 -0.55
C THR A 34 9.30 2.31 -1.62
N TYR A 35 8.72 2.26 -2.82
CA TYR A 35 9.09 3.12 -3.93
C TYR A 35 9.02 4.61 -3.56
N CYS A 36 7.89 5.05 -2.99
CA CYS A 36 7.70 6.45 -2.67
C CYS A 36 8.65 6.98 -1.59
N PHE A 37 8.89 6.22 -0.51
CA PHE A 37 9.84 6.66 0.50
C PHE A 37 11.27 6.64 -0.02
N GLN A 38 11.67 5.60 -0.75
CA GLN A 38 13.01 5.50 -1.32
C GLN A 38 13.28 6.63 -2.31
N GLN A 39 12.36 6.88 -3.24
CA GLN A 39 12.48 7.95 -4.22
C GLN A 39 12.52 9.33 -3.54
N SER A 40 11.69 9.55 -2.53
CA SER A 40 11.64 10.83 -1.82
C SER A 40 12.91 11.09 -1.00
N LEU A 41 13.46 10.06 -0.34
CA LEU A 41 14.73 10.15 0.37
C LEU A 41 15.90 10.41 -0.59
N TRP A 42 15.89 9.77 -1.76
CA TRP A 42 16.90 9.97 -2.79
C TRP A 42 16.88 11.39 -3.33
N ILE A 43 15.71 11.91 -3.72
CA ILE A 43 15.55 13.26 -4.26
C ILE A 43 15.93 14.33 -3.22
N THR A 44 15.74 14.07 -1.94
CA THR A 44 16.00 15.05 -0.87
C THR A 44 17.39 14.97 -0.26
N GLY A 45 18.27 14.13 -0.83
CA GLY A 45 19.67 14.01 -0.39
C GLY A 45 19.84 13.38 1.00
N THR A 46 18.78 12.88 1.62
CA THR A 46 18.84 12.17 2.92
C THR A 46 18.86 10.66 2.75
N TYR A 47 19.47 10.18 1.67
CA TYR A 47 19.50 8.77 1.35
C TYR A 47 20.43 8.01 2.30
N GLN A 48 19.87 7.55 3.43
CA GLN A 48 20.37 6.38 4.14
C GLN A 48 19.71 5.15 3.51
N ILE A 49 20.53 4.27 2.92
CA ILE A 49 20.08 2.98 2.38
C ILE A 49 19.55 2.16 3.55
N SER A 50 18.23 2.09 3.68
CA SER A 50 17.56 1.13 4.53
C SER A 50 16.65 0.27 3.67
N SER A 51 16.82 -1.05 3.72
CA SER A 51 15.94 -1.99 3.05
C SER A 51 14.60 -2.15 3.78
N GLU A 52 14.50 -1.65 5.01
CA GLU A 52 13.29 -1.75 5.81
C GLU A 52 12.35 -0.57 5.57
N LEU A 53 11.13 -0.89 5.11
CA LEU A 53 10.07 0.09 4.88
C LEU A 53 9.79 0.98 6.10
N LYS A 54 9.83 0.41 7.30
CA LYS A 54 9.61 1.15 8.55
C LYS A 54 10.67 2.24 8.75
N SER A 55 11.94 1.89 8.58
CA SER A 55 13.05 2.82 8.72
C SER A 55 13.02 3.90 7.63
N MET A 56 12.74 3.53 6.38
CA MET A 56 12.56 4.51 5.29
C MET A 56 11.44 5.50 5.59
N ARG A 57 10.28 4.99 6.05
CA ARG A 57 9.14 5.82 6.45
C ARG A 57 9.54 6.77 7.57
N ASP A 58 10.13 6.27 8.65
CA ASP A 58 10.45 7.07 9.83
C ASP A 58 11.50 8.15 9.48
N ASN A 59 12.52 7.81 8.69
CA ASN A 59 13.50 8.77 8.17
C ASN A 59 12.84 9.85 7.30
N CYS A 60 11.94 9.44 6.39
CA CYS A 60 11.29 10.37 5.48
C CYS A 60 10.27 11.28 6.19
N ILE A 61 9.46 10.75 7.09
CA ILE A 61 8.48 11.53 7.85
C ILE A 61 9.21 12.55 8.74
N ASN A 62 10.34 12.19 9.35
CA ASN A 62 11.10 13.13 10.19
C ASN A 62 11.88 14.19 9.38
N ASN A 63 12.03 14.03 8.07
CA ASN A 63 12.65 15.02 7.20
C ASN A 63 11.58 15.94 6.55
N LEU A 64 11.67 17.24 6.85
CA LEU A 64 10.77 18.28 6.33
C LEU A 64 10.70 18.34 4.78
N ASN A 65 11.78 17.97 4.09
CA ASN A 65 11.83 17.98 2.63
C ASN A 65 11.31 16.67 2.02
N CYS A 66 11.53 15.53 2.68
CA CYS A 66 11.12 14.21 2.19
C CYS A 66 9.63 14.00 2.36
N ARG A 67 9.11 14.42 3.52
CA ARG A 67 7.71 14.33 3.92
C ARG A 67 6.71 14.74 2.80
N PRO A 68 6.74 15.97 2.25
CA PRO A 68 5.79 16.38 1.20
C PRO A 68 5.94 15.56 -0.09
N LYS A 69 7.17 15.21 -0.49
CA LYS A 69 7.40 14.41 -1.70
C LYS A 69 6.85 12.99 -1.58
N ALA A 70 7.04 12.38 -0.41
CA ALA A 70 6.49 11.05 -0.14
C ALA A 70 4.97 11.07 -0.12
N LYS A 71 4.36 12.13 0.43
CA LYS A 71 2.91 12.32 0.39
C LYS A 71 2.40 12.39 -1.04
N ASP A 72 2.96 13.26 -1.86
CA ASP A 72 2.50 13.45 -3.24
C ASP A 72 2.66 12.16 -4.07
N CYS A 73 3.78 11.45 -3.88
CA CYS A 73 4.00 10.14 -4.51
C CYS A 73 2.96 9.10 -4.07
N LEU A 74 2.73 8.96 -2.76
CA LEU A 74 1.77 7.99 -2.22
C LEU A 74 0.34 8.30 -2.69
N LEU A 75 -0.04 9.57 -2.73
CA LEU A 75 -1.34 9.98 -3.24
C LEU A 75 -1.50 9.63 -4.73
N SER A 76 -0.48 9.89 -5.55
CA SER A 76 -0.46 9.54 -6.96
C SER A 76 -0.59 8.02 -7.18
N GLU A 77 0.20 7.22 -6.47
CA GLU A 77 0.16 5.76 -6.58
C GLU A 77 -1.21 5.19 -6.16
N LEU A 78 -1.78 5.66 -5.04
CA LEU A 78 -3.07 5.15 -4.52
C LEU A 78 -4.28 5.63 -5.33
N GLN A 79 -4.17 6.73 -6.05
CA GLN A 79 -5.18 7.18 -7.01
C GLN A 79 -5.07 6.49 -8.36
N SER A 80 -3.94 5.84 -8.64
CA SER A 80 -3.72 5.16 -9.91
C SER A 80 -4.68 3.98 -10.13
N PRO A 81 -4.92 3.59 -11.39
CA PRO A 81 -5.76 2.43 -11.71
C PRO A 81 -5.29 1.12 -11.07
N LYS A 82 -4.01 1.03 -10.64
CA LYS A 82 -3.43 -0.14 -9.96
C LYS A 82 -4.20 -0.55 -8.70
N PHE A 83 -4.91 0.38 -8.07
CA PHE A 83 -5.69 0.16 -6.85
C PHE A 83 -7.20 0.19 -7.06
N ASN A 84 -7.70 0.19 -8.31
CA ASN A 84 -9.15 0.15 -8.58
C ASN A 84 -9.82 -1.09 -7.98
N GLU A 85 -9.10 -2.22 -7.97
CA GLU A 85 -9.55 -3.49 -7.40
C GLU A 85 -9.19 -3.64 -5.90
N CYS A 86 -8.58 -2.61 -5.30
CA CYS A 86 -8.08 -2.58 -3.93
C CYS A 86 -8.73 -1.43 -3.12
N PRO A 87 -10.07 -1.46 -2.90
CA PRO A 87 -10.80 -0.35 -2.31
C PRO A 87 -10.36 -0.04 -0.87
N LEU A 88 -9.95 -1.05 -0.10
CA LEU A 88 -9.47 -0.87 1.27
C LEU A 88 -8.15 -0.07 1.29
N GLU A 89 -7.23 -0.40 0.41
CA GLU A 89 -5.95 0.28 0.27
C GLU A 89 -6.13 1.72 -0.24
N ARG A 90 -7.14 1.99 -1.09
CA ARG A 90 -7.49 3.39 -1.45
C ARG A 90 -7.92 4.21 -0.23
N THR A 91 -8.52 3.60 0.80
CA THR A 91 -8.83 4.33 2.05
C THR A 91 -7.58 4.77 2.82
N TYR A 92 -6.43 4.15 2.56
CA TYR A 92 -5.15 4.52 3.15
C TYR A 92 -4.72 5.94 2.76
N ILE A 93 -5.22 6.49 1.63
CA ILE A 93 -5.04 7.91 1.24
C ILE A 93 -5.37 8.86 2.41
N LYS A 94 -6.46 8.60 3.12
CA LYS A 94 -6.88 9.43 4.27
C LYS A 94 -5.89 9.33 5.43
N SER A 95 -5.21 8.20 5.58
CA SER A 95 -4.18 7.98 6.60
C SER A 95 -2.85 8.63 6.20
N VAL A 96 -2.48 8.61 4.92
CA VAL A 96 -1.30 9.33 4.39
C VAL A 96 -1.39 10.83 4.69
N ASP A 97 -2.57 11.41 4.46
CA ASP A 97 -2.82 12.83 4.73
C ASP A 97 -2.69 13.20 6.21
N ARG A 98 -2.91 12.23 7.12
CA ARG A 98 -2.77 12.41 8.58
C ARG A 98 -1.36 12.13 9.09
N LEU A 99 -0.66 11.16 8.51
CA LEU A 99 0.71 10.77 8.88
C LEU A 99 1.73 11.82 8.45
N ILE A 100 1.38 12.63 7.46
CA ILE A 100 2.23 13.63 6.82
C ILE A 100 1.56 15.01 6.97
N LYS A 101 1.37 15.43 8.23
CA LYS A 101 0.97 16.80 8.61
C LYS A 101 2.18 17.64 8.98
#